data_AF-W2PTX1-F1
#
_entry.id   AF-W2PTX1-F1
#
_cell.length_a   1.000
_cell.length_b   1.000
_cell.length_c   1.000
_cell.angle_alpha   90.00
_cell.angle_beta   90.00
_cell.angle_gamma   90.00
#
_symmetry.space_group_name_H-M   'P 1'
#
loop_
_entity.id
_entity.type
_entity.pdbx_description
1 polymer ?
#
loop_
_entity_poly.entity_id
_entity_poly.type
_entity_poly.pdbx_seq_one_letter_code
_entity_poly.pdbx_strand_id
1 'polypeptide(L)'
;MEYEFEEAIETSQTGDRAAITHAYSTVSVFDTFNAARTAIIDQSDNIYTYETRYETDRILARVYRCRSHERSEHRFKVKELRYQGVPTTYQLEDSGQHDAIGISVQRRGIKPLLVEEIDSLLRVGWGSSTASVYSVAQI
;
A
#
# COMPACT_ATOMS: atom_id res chain seq x y z
N MET A 1 35.48 -4.69 -2.82
CA MET A 1 34.72 -5.35 -1.74
C MET A 1 33.29 -5.38 -2.21
N GLU A 2 32.97 -6.38 -3.02
CA GLU A 2 31.65 -6.57 -3.63
C GLU A 2 30.80 -7.31 -2.60
N TYR A 3 29.67 -6.72 -2.22
CA TYR A 3 28.73 -7.32 -1.26
C TYR A 3 27.69 -8.10 -2.07
N GLU A 4 27.87 -9.41 -2.17
CA GLU A 4 26.87 -10.32 -2.73
C GLU A 4 25.74 -10.51 -1.70
N PHE A 5 24.52 -10.11 -2.07
CA PHE A 5 23.32 -10.41 -1.31
C PHE A 5 22.85 -11.82 -1.69
N GLU A 6 23.06 -12.80 -0.80
CA GLU A 6 22.45 -14.12 -0.93
C GLU A 6 20.94 -13.99 -0.68
N GLU A 7 20.16 -14.16 -1.75
CA GLU A 7 18.70 -14.21 -1.71
C GLU A 7 18.26 -15.55 -1.09
N ALA A 8 17.98 -15.55 0.22
CA ALA A 8 17.49 -16.73 0.92
C ALA A 8 16.06 -17.05 0.47
N ILE A 9 15.91 -18.03 -0.43
CA ILE A 9 14.63 -18.66 -0.76
C ILE A 9 14.22 -19.56 0.42
N GLU A 10 13.42 -19.04 1.34
CA GLU A 10 12.80 -19.83 2.41
C GLU A 10 11.85 -20.88 1.81
N THR A 11 12.34 -22.11 1.71
CA THR A 11 11.54 -23.27 1.31
C THR A 11 11.03 -23.96 2.56
N SER A 12 9.79 -23.69 2.97
CA SER A 12 9.10 -24.47 4.00
C SER A 12 8.25 -25.56 3.36
N GLN A 13 8.63 -26.83 3.53
CA GLN A 13 7.82 -28.00 3.18
C GLN A 13 7.15 -28.58 4.44
N THR A 14 5.81 -28.65 4.49
CA THR A 14 5.01 -29.85 4.86
C THR A 14 3.51 -29.53 4.94
N GLY A 15 2.68 -30.28 4.19
CA GLY A 15 1.23 -30.40 4.37
C GLY A 15 0.39 -30.03 3.14
N ASP A 16 -0.36 -31.01 2.61
CA ASP A 16 -1.24 -30.96 1.42
C ASP A 16 -2.23 -29.77 1.38
N ARG A 17 -1.75 -28.64 0.86
CA ARG A 17 -2.43 -27.65 0.01
C ARG A 17 -1.26 -27.05 -0.76
N ALA A 18 -1.23 -27.13 -2.08
CA ALA A 18 -0.16 -26.50 -2.86
C ALA A 18 -0.03 -25.04 -2.40
N ALA A 19 0.97 -24.77 -1.56
CA ALA A 19 1.24 -23.44 -1.05
C ALA A 19 1.77 -22.69 -2.25
N ILE A 20 0.92 -21.84 -2.84
CA ILE A 20 1.32 -21.02 -3.97
C ILE A 20 2.40 -20.09 -3.42
N THR A 21 3.65 -20.42 -3.68
CA THR A 21 4.80 -19.59 -3.35
C THR A 21 4.79 -18.41 -4.31
N HIS A 22 4.28 -17.27 -3.85
CA HIS A 22 4.38 -16.03 -4.62
C HIS A 22 5.85 -15.62 -4.66
N ALA A 23 6.43 -15.55 -5.85
CA ALA A 23 7.72 -14.92 -6.06
C ALA A 23 7.54 -13.41 -5.83
N TYR A 24 8.31 -12.83 -4.92
CA TYR A 24 8.25 -11.41 -4.59
C TYR A 24 9.49 -10.72 -5.16
N SER A 25 9.30 -9.61 -5.86
CA SER A 25 10.39 -8.75 -6.30
C SER A 25 10.39 -7.44 -5.52
N THR A 26 11.57 -6.90 -5.25
CA THR A 26 11.70 -5.62 -4.55
C THR A 26 11.35 -4.48 -5.48
N VAL A 27 10.39 -3.65 -5.09
CA VAL A 27 9.97 -2.47 -5.86
C VAL A 27 10.67 -1.22 -5.36
N SER A 28 10.72 -1.03 -4.03
CA SER A 28 11.25 0.19 -3.42
C SER A 28 11.55 0.02 -1.94
N VAL A 29 12.32 0.97 -1.39
CA VAL A 29 12.68 1.03 0.04
C VAL A 29 12.31 2.41 0.57
N PHE A 30 11.74 2.43 1.78
CA PHE A 30 11.24 3.63 2.44
C PHE A 30 11.76 3.72 3.87
N ASP A 31 11.83 4.95 4.39
CA ASP A 31 12.23 5.21 5.78
C ASP A 31 11.09 5.00 6.78
N THR A 32 9.84 4.98 6.30
CA THR A 32 8.66 4.80 7.15
C THR A 32 7.69 3.79 6.57
N PHE A 33 7.02 3.05 7.47
CA PHE A 33 5.95 2.15 7.11
C PHE A 33 4.82 2.85 6.34
N ASN A 34 4.46 4.06 6.77
CA ASN A 34 3.35 4.78 6.17
C ASN A 34 3.65 5.16 4.71
N ALA A 35 4.88 5.56 4.40
CA ALA A 35 5.31 5.80 3.02
C ALA A 35 5.20 4.54 2.16
N ALA A 36 5.69 3.40 2.65
CA ALA A 36 5.58 2.12 1.95
C ALA A 36 4.11 1.69 1.74
N ARG A 37 3.25 1.89 2.74
CA ARG A 37 1.81 1.59 2.66
C ARG A 37 1.10 2.52 1.68
N THR A 38 1.44 3.80 1.67
CA THR A 38 0.90 4.78 0.74
C THR A 38 1.28 4.45 -0.69
N ALA A 39 2.52 4.01 -0.94
CA ALA A 39 2.96 3.59 -2.27
C ALA A 39 2.09 2.47 -2.86
N ILE A 40 1.67 1.48 -2.05
CA ILE A 40 0.72 0.43 -2.47
C ILE A 40 -0.60 1.03 -2.99
N ILE A 41 -1.10 2.05 -2.30
CA ILE A 41 -2.40 2.68 -2.58
C ILE A 41 -2.32 3.59 -3.80
N ASP A 42 -1.17 4.25 -4.01
CA ASP A 42 -0.99 5.23 -5.06
C ASP A 42 -0.53 4.61 -6.38
N GLN A 43 0.17 3.47 -6.36
CA GLN A 43 0.68 2.79 -7.56
C GLN A 43 -0.44 2.29 -8.49
N SER A 44 -1.65 2.05 -7.97
CA SER A 44 -2.80 1.63 -8.77
C SER A 44 -4.14 2.04 -8.16
N ASP A 45 -5.20 2.02 -8.96
CA ASP A 45 -6.57 2.16 -8.46
C ASP A 45 -7.11 0.90 -7.75
N ASN A 46 -6.27 -0.14 -7.67
CA ASN A 46 -6.63 -1.37 -7.00
C ASN A 46 -6.71 -1.18 -5.49
N ILE A 47 -7.64 -1.91 -4.88
CA ILE A 47 -7.90 -1.88 -3.45
C ILE A 47 -7.21 -3.09 -2.84
N TYR A 48 -6.41 -2.80 -1.82
CA TYR A 48 -5.65 -3.80 -1.09
C TYR A 48 -6.13 -3.87 0.36
N THR A 49 -6.27 -5.09 0.88
CA THR A 49 -6.59 -5.33 2.28
C THR A 49 -5.48 -6.09 2.96
N TYR A 50 -5.23 -5.75 4.22
CA TYR A 50 -4.32 -6.52 5.06
C TYR A 50 -4.79 -7.97 5.15
N GLU A 51 -3.86 -8.90 4.94
CA GLU A 51 -4.14 -10.33 4.97
C GLU A 51 -3.45 -11.00 6.16
N THR A 52 -2.14 -10.82 6.28
CA THR A 52 -1.36 -11.53 7.30
C THR A 52 -0.06 -10.79 7.66
N ARG A 53 0.53 -11.21 8.78
CA ARG A 53 1.79 -10.69 9.33
C ARG A 53 2.70 -11.85 9.68
N TYR A 54 3.97 -11.72 9.32
CA TYR A 54 5.05 -12.60 9.72
C TYR A 54 6.08 -11.80 10.50
N GLU A 55 6.55 -12.34 11.61
CA GLU A 55 7.54 -11.68 12.46
C GLU A 55 8.66 -12.65 12.81
N THR A 56 9.88 -12.17 12.62
CA THR A 56 11.13 -12.78 13.06
C THR A 56 11.95 -11.72 13.79
N ASP A 57 13.09 -12.11 14.36
CA ASP A 57 13.95 -11.18 15.11
C ASP A 57 14.42 -9.98 14.27
N ARG A 58 14.57 -10.18 12.95
CA ARG A 58 15.12 -9.18 12.03
C ARG A 58 14.08 -8.56 11.10
N ILE A 59 12.92 -9.20 10.94
CA ILE A 59 11.96 -8.83 9.90
C ILE A 59 10.55 -8.86 10.48
N LEU A 60 9.82 -7.77 10.26
CA LEU A 60 8.38 -7.73 10.39
C LEU A 60 7.74 -7.51 9.02
N ALA A 61 7.18 -8.56 8.43
CA ALA A 61 6.53 -8.52 7.13
C ALA A 61 5.01 -8.42 7.28
N ARG A 62 4.39 -7.50 6.53
CA ARG A 62 2.93 -7.33 6.44
C ARG A 62 2.49 -7.52 5.00
N VAL A 63 1.55 -8.43 4.76
CA VAL A 63 1.07 -8.77 3.41
C VAL A 63 -0.32 -8.17 3.17
N TYR A 64 -0.50 -7.63 1.96
CA TYR A 64 -1.73 -7.02 1.50
C TYR A 64 -2.21 -7.68 0.22
N ARG A 65 -3.44 -8.18 0.22
CA ARG A 65 -4.05 -8.87 -0.92
C ARG A 65 -4.93 -7.94 -1.73
N CYS A 66 -4.88 -8.07 -3.06
CA CYS A 66 -5.81 -7.37 -3.94
C CYS A 66 -7.27 -7.83 -3.71
N ARG A 67 -8.19 -6.87 -3.65
CA ARG A 67 -9.64 -7.11 -3.64
C ARG A 67 -10.35 -6.61 -4.88
N SER A 68 -9.70 -5.82 -5.72
CA SER A 68 -10.30 -5.28 -6.94
C SER A 68 -10.43 -6.28 -8.08
N HIS A 69 -9.87 -7.49 -7.95
CA HIS A 69 -9.92 -8.52 -8.97
C HIS A 69 -10.49 -9.82 -8.39
N GLU A 70 -11.32 -10.51 -9.16
CA GLU A 70 -11.93 -11.77 -8.74
C GLU A 70 -10.86 -12.84 -8.56
N ARG A 71 -10.87 -13.51 -7.39
CA ARG A 71 -9.92 -14.58 -7.03
C ARG A 71 -8.44 -14.21 -7.10
N SER A 72 -8.13 -12.92 -7.19
CA SER A 72 -6.76 -12.44 -7.30
C SER A 72 -5.84 -12.95 -6.22
N GLU A 73 -4.72 -13.47 -6.70
CA GLU A 73 -3.58 -13.91 -5.91
C GLU A 73 -2.50 -12.84 -5.75
N HIS A 74 -2.72 -11.68 -6.40
CA HIS A 74 -1.82 -10.55 -6.32
C HIS A 74 -1.72 -10.00 -4.90
N ARG A 75 -0.49 -9.85 -4.43
CA ARG A 75 -0.12 -9.40 -3.09
C ARG A 75 1.04 -8.42 -3.13
N PHE A 76 0.94 -7.41 -2.27
CA PHE A 76 2.09 -6.63 -1.83
C PHE A 76 2.59 -7.11 -0.48
N LYS A 77 3.88 -6.98 -0.23
CA LYS A 77 4.49 -7.23 1.08
C LYS A 77 5.34 -6.03 1.49
N VAL A 78 5.13 -5.55 2.71
CA VAL A 78 6.00 -4.53 3.32
C VAL A 78 6.83 -5.21 4.40
N LYS A 79 8.14 -5.31 4.19
CA LYS A 79 9.11 -5.84 5.17
C LYS A 79 9.74 -4.68 5.93
N GLU A 80 9.53 -4.65 7.23
CA GLU A 80 10.27 -3.80 8.16
C GLU A 80 11.56 -4.53 8.55
N LEU A 81 12.70 -3.98 8.16
CA LEU A 81 14.03 -4.56 8.36
C LEU A 81 14.68 -3.94 9.59
N ARG A 82 15.01 -4.76 10.58
CA ARG A 82 15.56 -4.35 11.88
C ARG A 82 16.98 -4.91 12.01
N TYR A 83 17.98 -4.04 11.90
CA TYR A 83 19.38 -4.38 12.09
C TYR A 83 19.99 -3.54 13.19
N GLN A 84 20.84 -4.14 14.03
CA GLN A 84 21.50 -3.41 15.11
C GLN A 84 22.44 -2.34 14.54
N GLY A 85 22.31 -1.11 15.04
CA GLY A 85 23.14 0.03 14.60
C GLY A 85 22.76 0.61 13.23
N VAL A 86 21.69 0.14 12.59
CA VAL A 86 21.19 0.67 11.32
C VAL A 86 19.76 1.16 11.51
N PRO A 87 19.37 2.32 10.93
CA PRO A 87 17.98 2.76 10.94
C PRO A 87 17.06 1.71 10.31
N THR A 88 15.90 1.50 10.92
CA THR A 88 14.86 0.62 10.37
C THR A 88 14.41 1.11 9.01
N THR A 89 14.39 0.22 8.02
CA THR A 89 13.89 0.51 6.68
C THR A 89 12.68 -0.37 6.35
N TYR A 90 11.89 0.07 5.37
CA TYR A 90 10.66 -0.59 4.96
C TYR A 90 10.74 -0.90 3.46
N GLN A 91 10.94 -2.18 3.14
CA GLN A 91 11.03 -2.66 1.77
C GLN A 91 9.65 -3.08 1.27
N LEU A 92 9.22 -2.51 0.14
CA LEU A 92 8.02 -2.90 -0.57
C LEU A 92 8.37 -3.94 -1.63
N GLU A 93 7.68 -5.08 -1.58
CA GLU A 93 7.79 -6.15 -2.55
C GLU A 93 6.45 -6.43 -3.22
N ASP A 94 6.52 -6.81 -4.50
CA ASP A 94 5.38 -7.10 -5.35
C ASP A 94 5.41 -8.55 -5.84
N SER A 95 4.26 -9.22 -5.82
CA SER A 95 4.05 -10.55 -6.39
C SER A 95 3.84 -10.57 -7.90
N GLY A 96 3.64 -9.41 -8.54
CA GLY A 96 3.59 -9.26 -9.99
C GLY A 96 2.19 -9.20 -10.59
N GLN A 97 1.70 -10.27 -11.21
CA GLN A 97 0.51 -10.19 -12.07
C GLN A 97 -0.82 -10.26 -11.31
N HIS A 98 -1.77 -9.46 -11.78
CA HIS A 98 -3.19 -9.55 -11.43
C HIS A 98 -3.95 -10.51 -12.33
N ASP A 99 -5.03 -11.08 -11.82
CA ASP A 99 -6.02 -11.75 -12.64
C ASP A 99 -6.79 -10.74 -13.50
N ALA A 100 -7.14 -11.13 -14.73
CA ALA A 100 -7.68 -10.21 -15.74
C ALA A 100 -9.09 -9.66 -15.42
N ILE A 101 -9.82 -10.27 -14.48
CA ILE A 101 -11.21 -9.93 -14.20
C ILE A 101 -11.30 -8.97 -13.03
N GLY A 102 -11.44 -7.69 -13.33
CA GLY A 102 -11.75 -6.66 -12.34
C GLY A 102 -13.19 -6.80 -11.81
N ILE A 103 -13.37 -6.61 -10.51
CA ILE A 103 -14.67 -6.53 -9.84
C ILE A 103 -14.91 -5.13 -9.29
N SER A 104 -16.17 -4.71 -9.27
CA SER A 104 -16.55 -3.41 -8.73
C SER A 104 -16.34 -3.38 -7.22
N VAL A 105 -15.24 -2.75 -6.79
CA VAL A 105 -14.96 -2.47 -5.39
C VAL A 105 -14.79 -0.96 -5.24
N GLN A 106 -15.61 -0.35 -4.38
CA GLN A 106 -15.51 1.08 -4.12
C GLN A 106 -14.45 1.36 -3.05
N ARG A 107 -13.46 2.19 -3.40
CA ARG A 107 -12.51 2.76 -2.44
C ARG A 107 -13.29 3.74 -1.56
N ARG A 108 -13.14 3.60 -0.24
CA ARG A 108 -13.64 4.60 0.71
C ARG A 108 -12.53 5.60 1.02
N GLY A 109 -12.83 6.88 0.93
CA GLY A 109 -11.89 7.96 1.20
C GLY A 109 -11.07 8.40 -0.02
N ILE A 110 -10.22 9.39 0.22
CA ILE A 110 -9.39 10.07 -0.78
C ILE A 110 -8.06 9.33 -0.90
N LYS A 111 -7.47 9.27 -2.12
CA LYS A 111 -6.11 8.77 -2.29
C LYS A 111 -5.12 9.60 -1.46
N PRO A 112 -4.18 8.99 -0.72
CA PRO A 112 -3.19 9.73 0.06
C PRO A 112 -2.46 10.82 -0.73
N LEU A 113 -2.10 10.54 -2.00
CA LEU A 113 -1.42 11.51 -2.87
C LEU A 113 -2.22 12.80 -3.15
N LEU A 114 -3.55 12.75 -3.02
CA LEU A 114 -4.44 13.89 -3.27
C LEU A 114 -4.77 14.67 -2.00
N VAL A 115 -4.39 14.18 -0.82
CA VAL A 115 -4.78 14.81 0.46
C VAL A 115 -4.20 16.21 0.57
N GLU A 116 -2.91 16.40 0.29
CA GLU A 116 -2.27 17.72 0.39
C GLU A 116 -2.83 18.73 -0.62
N GLU A 117 -3.16 18.27 -1.84
CA GLU A 117 -3.78 19.10 -2.86
C GLU A 117 -5.17 19.54 -2.41
N ILE A 118 -5.99 18.61 -1.92
CA ILE A 118 -7.34 18.90 -1.44
C ILE A 118 -7.31 19.82 -0.21
N ASP A 119 -6.41 19.57 0.74
CA ASP A 119 -6.24 20.44 1.91
C ASP A 119 -5.81 21.85 1.50
N SER A 120 -4.97 21.96 0.48
CA SER A 120 -4.56 23.25 -0.08
C SER A 120 -5.73 23.97 -0.76
N LEU A 121 -6.57 23.27 -1.52
CA LEU A 121 -7.77 23.84 -2.13
C LEU A 121 -8.79 24.31 -1.07
N LEU A 122 -9.01 23.50 -0.03
CA LEU A 122 -9.88 23.86 1.09
C LEU A 122 -9.37 25.09 1.83
N ARG A 123 -8.06 25.20 2.04
CA ARG A 123 -7.42 26.36 2.70
C ARG A 123 -7.53 27.65 1.89
N VAL A 124 -7.54 27.59 0.56
CA VAL A 124 -7.68 28.76 -0.33
C VAL A 124 -9.15 29.19 -0.51
N GLY A 125 -10.09 28.54 0.19
CA GLY A 125 -11.48 28.98 0.27
C GLY A 125 -12.39 28.45 -0.84
N TRP A 126 -11.93 27.47 -1.63
CA TRP A 126 -12.76 26.83 -2.66
C TRP A 126 -13.88 25.94 -2.08
N GLY A 127 -13.90 25.75 -0.75
CA GLY A 127 -15.00 25.14 -0.01
C GLY A 127 -16.03 26.13 0.56
N SER A 128 -15.85 27.44 0.37
CA SER A 128 -16.75 28.48 0.92
C SER A 128 -17.38 29.30 -0.21
N SER A 129 -18.29 28.69 -0.96
CA SER A 129 -19.26 29.45 -1.75
C SER A 129 -20.32 30.02 -0.81
N THR A 130 -20.08 31.27 -0.40
CA THR A 130 -21.05 32.30 -0.02
C THR A 130 -22.54 31.92 -0.07
N ALA A 131 -23.16 31.75 1.09
CA ALA A 131 -24.54 32.19 1.28
C ALA A 131 -24.53 33.70 1.63
N SER A 132 -24.09 34.52 0.67
CA SER A 132 -24.36 35.95 0.68
C SER A 132 -25.76 36.14 0.12
N VAL A 133 -26.77 36.14 0.99
CA VAL A 133 -28.11 36.58 0.62
C VAL A 133 -28.18 38.07 0.91
N TYR A 134 -27.78 38.89 -0.07
CA TYR A 134 -28.25 40.26 -0.18
C TYR A 134 -29.19 40.36 -1.37
N SER A 135 -30.49 40.53 -1.10
CA SER A 135 -31.48 41.22 -1.95
C SER A 135 -32.73 41.43 -1.07
N VAL A 136 -32.88 42.58 -0.39
CA VAL A 136 -33.40 43.89 -0.85
C VAL A 136 -34.89 43.85 -1.20
N ALA A 137 -35.74 44.45 -0.34
CA ALA A 137 -36.68 45.55 -0.65
C ALA A 137 -37.94 45.56 0.24
N GLN A 138 -38.20 46.74 0.85
CA GLN A 138 -39.49 47.42 1.11
C GLN A 138 -40.55 46.69 1.98
N ILE A 139 -41.11 47.29 3.03
CA ILE A 139 -41.87 48.56 3.12
C ILE A 139 -41.54 49.29 4.44
#